data_AF-A0A845YEM0-F1
#
_entry.id   AF-A0A845YEM0-F1
#
_cell.length_a   1.000
_cell.length_b   1.000
_cell.length_c   1.000
_cell.angle_alpha   90.00
_cell.angle_beta   90.00
_cell.angle_gamma   90.00
#
_symmetry.space_group_name_H-M   'P 1'
#
loop_
_entity.id
_entity.type
_entity.pdbx_description
1 polymer ?
#
loop_
_entity_poly.entity_id
_entity_poly.type
_entity_poly.pdbx_seq_one_letter_code
_entity_poly.pdbx_strand_id
1 'polypeptide(L)'
;MYSALDIAKYFITLASPEQEDFITNLKLQKLLYYAQGFSLAMFDKPLFPEKIEAWQYGPVVPDIYHHYKQYKLEFIPQPEDFNPEQYDQETQNLLNEVYEVYGQYTAPALMHLTHQELPWKKTTITEEISHSLMKTYFESQLVK
;
A
#
# COMPACT_ATOMS: atom_id res chain seq x y z
N MET A 1 6.60 15.24 -2.00
CA MET A 1 5.35 14.45 -2.00
C MET A 1 5.45 13.50 -3.17
N TYR A 2 5.32 12.21 -2.92
CA TYR A 2 5.50 11.16 -3.93
C TYR A 2 4.17 10.91 -4.63
N SER A 3 4.20 10.36 -5.84
CA SER A 3 3.01 9.75 -6.43
C SER A 3 2.79 8.35 -5.86
N ALA A 4 1.57 7.84 -5.93
CA ALA A 4 1.30 6.44 -5.59
C ALA A 4 2.10 5.47 -6.47
N LEU A 5 2.48 5.90 -7.68
CA LEU A 5 3.29 5.11 -8.61
C LEU A 5 4.74 5.00 -8.12
N ASP A 6 5.31 6.07 -7.58
CA ASP A 6 6.65 6.05 -6.98
C ASP A 6 6.69 5.04 -5.82
N ILE A 7 5.72 5.13 -4.91
CA ILE A 7 5.61 4.21 -3.77
C ILE A 7 5.36 2.77 -4.25
N ALA A 8 4.56 2.57 -5.29
CA ALA A 8 4.33 1.26 -5.87
C ALA A 8 5.61 0.64 -6.41
N LYS A 9 6.42 1.40 -7.15
CA LYS A 9 7.73 0.97 -7.66
C LYS A 9 8.65 0.57 -6.52
N TYR A 10 8.67 1.35 -5.43
CA TYR A 10 9.48 1.03 -4.26
C TYR A 10 9.15 -0.36 -3.69
N PHE A 11 7.86 -0.64 -3.46
CA PHE A 11 7.45 -1.96 -2.98
C PHE A 11 7.81 -3.08 -3.96
N ILE A 12 7.59 -2.88 -5.27
CA ILE A 12 7.97 -3.87 -6.29
C ILE A 12 9.47 -4.16 -6.21
N THR A 13 10.31 -3.15 -5.96
CA THR A 13 11.77 -3.34 -5.80
C THR A 13 12.19 -4.04 -4.52
N LEU A 14 11.42 -3.93 -3.43
CA LEU A 14 11.69 -4.71 -2.21
C LEU A 14 11.42 -6.21 -2.38
N ALA A 15 10.52 -6.58 -3.31
CA ALA A 15 10.21 -7.97 -3.58
C ALA A 15 11.38 -8.70 -4.25
N SER A 16 11.85 -9.79 -3.64
CA SER A 16 12.93 -10.62 -4.17
C SER A 16 12.38 -11.81 -4.95
N PRO A 17 12.67 -11.90 -6.27
CA PRO A 17 12.30 -13.07 -7.08
C PRO A 17 12.88 -14.39 -6.54
N GLU A 18 14.00 -14.33 -5.82
CA GLU A 18 14.71 -15.51 -5.30
C GLU A 18 14.00 -16.15 -4.11
N GLN A 19 13.10 -15.42 -3.43
CA GLN A 19 12.37 -15.92 -2.25
C GLN A 19 10.94 -16.36 -2.58
N GLU A 20 10.60 -16.47 -3.87
CA GLU A 20 9.22 -16.65 -4.35
C GLU A 20 8.24 -15.58 -3.84
N ASP A 21 8.78 -14.47 -3.34
CA ASP A 21 8.02 -13.35 -2.81
C ASP A 21 7.76 -12.36 -3.93
N PHE A 22 6.67 -12.59 -4.67
CA PHE A 22 6.28 -11.76 -5.77
C PHE A 22 5.13 -10.82 -5.40
N ILE A 23 5.19 -9.58 -5.88
CA ILE A 23 4.08 -8.63 -5.77
C ILE A 23 3.15 -8.82 -6.95
N THR A 24 1.92 -9.24 -6.63
CA THR A 24 0.77 -9.14 -7.53
C THR A 24 0.11 -7.77 -7.36
N ASN A 25 -0.70 -7.35 -8.33
CA ASN A 25 -1.45 -6.10 -8.22
C ASN A 25 -2.32 -6.08 -6.94
N LEU A 26 -2.97 -7.19 -6.57
CA LEU A 26 -3.77 -7.25 -5.35
C LEU A 26 -2.94 -6.98 -4.08
N LYS A 27 -1.76 -7.59 -3.96
CA LYS A 27 -0.84 -7.38 -2.82
C LYS A 27 -0.37 -5.92 -2.78
N LEU A 28 0.02 -5.37 -3.93
CA LEU A 28 0.46 -3.98 -4.07
C LEU A 28 -0.57 -2.98 -3.55
N GLN A 29 -1.85 -3.16 -3.88
CA GLN A 29 -2.93 -2.28 -3.39
C GLN A 29 -3.00 -2.24 -1.85
N LYS A 30 -2.74 -3.37 -1.20
CA LYS A 30 -2.79 -3.46 0.27
C LYS A 30 -1.57 -2.83 0.91
N LEU A 31 -0.39 -3.01 0.34
CA LEU A 31 0.83 -2.35 0.80
C LEU A 31 0.72 -0.83 0.69
N LEU A 32 0.18 -0.31 -0.42
CA LEU A 32 -0.08 1.14 -0.58
C LEU A 32 -1.04 1.68 0.48
N TYR A 33 -2.10 0.95 0.77
CA TYR A 33 -3.05 1.32 1.82
C TYR A 33 -2.40 1.38 3.21
N TYR A 34 -1.59 0.38 3.57
CA TYR A 34 -0.84 0.38 4.83
C TYR A 34 0.15 1.55 4.88
N ALA A 35 0.92 1.79 3.81
CA ALA A 35 1.87 2.89 3.74
C ALA A 35 1.21 4.27 3.92
N GLN A 36 0.11 4.54 3.23
CA GLN A 36 -0.64 5.79 3.38
C GLN A 36 -1.17 5.93 4.81
N GLY A 37 -1.72 4.85 5.37
CA GLY A 37 -2.28 4.81 6.73
C GLY A 37 -1.25 5.14 7.81
N PHE A 38 -0.10 4.47 7.79
CA PHE A 38 0.97 4.71 8.75
C PHE A 38 1.66 6.07 8.53
N SER A 39 1.79 6.55 7.30
CA SER A 39 2.30 7.90 7.05
C SER A 39 1.41 8.97 7.69
N LEU A 40 0.08 8.84 7.52
CA LEU A 40 -0.90 9.73 8.14
C LEU A 40 -0.85 9.67 9.67
N ALA A 41 -0.68 8.48 10.25
CA ALA A 41 -0.66 8.28 11.70
C ALA A 41 0.65 8.77 12.35
N MET A 42 1.80 8.51 11.73
CA MET A 42 3.12 8.81 12.32
C MET A 42 3.57 10.25 12.05
N PHE A 43 3.25 10.78 10.88
CA PHE A 43 3.83 12.04 10.38
C PHE A 43 2.79 13.12 10.11
N ASP A 44 1.51 12.82 10.31
CA ASP A 44 0.39 13.72 10.01
C ASP A 44 0.41 14.29 8.58
N LYS A 45 0.93 13.50 7.63
CA LYS A 45 1.02 13.88 6.22
C LYS A 45 0.62 12.69 5.33
N PRO A 46 -0.09 12.95 4.22
CA PRO A 46 -0.30 11.93 3.20
C PRO A 46 1.04 11.58 2.54
N LEU A 47 1.27 10.29 2.28
CA LEU A 47 2.46 9.83 1.58
C LEU A 47 2.39 10.18 0.09
N PHE A 48 1.20 10.00 -0.49
CA PHE A 48 0.85 10.35 -1.86
C PHE A 48 -0.56 10.99 -1.93
N PRO A 49 -0.86 11.77 -2.98
CA PRO A 49 -2.12 12.50 -3.12
C PRO A 49 -3.27 11.68 -3.72
N GLU A 50 -3.00 10.57 -4.42
CA GLU A 50 -4.01 9.74 -5.05
C GLU A 50 -4.95 9.12 -4.01
N LYS A 51 -6.25 9.10 -4.34
CA LYS A 51 -7.27 8.57 -3.45
C LYS A 51 -7.16 7.05 -3.32
N ILE A 52 -7.56 6.56 -2.15
CA ILE A 52 -7.82 5.14 -1.92
C ILE A 52 -9.33 4.95 -1.84
N GLU A 53 -9.86 4.01 -2.59
CA GLU A 53 -11.29 3.65 -2.59
C GLU A 53 -11.52 2.30 -1.93
N ALA A 54 -12.67 2.13 -1.30
CA ALA A 54 -13.12 0.83 -0.83
C ALA A 54 -13.64 0.00 -2.00
N TRP A 55 -12.96 -1.07 -2.38
CA TRP A 55 -13.42 -1.99 -3.44
C TRP A 55 -13.82 -3.33 -2.84
N GLN A 56 -14.48 -4.17 -3.65
CA GLN A 56 -14.96 -5.50 -3.24
C GLN A 56 -13.85 -6.36 -2.58
N TYR A 57 -12.62 -6.27 -3.09
CA TYR A 57 -11.46 -7.02 -2.60
C TYR A 57 -10.52 -6.17 -1.72
N GLY A 58 -11.06 -5.18 -1.01
CA GLY A 58 -10.33 -4.34 -0.07
C GLY A 58 -10.00 -2.95 -0.63
N PRO A 59 -9.18 -2.16 0.07
CA PRO A 59 -8.78 -0.82 -0.37
C PRO A 59 -7.94 -0.88 -1.65
N VAL A 60 -8.14 0.08 -2.54
CA VAL A 60 -7.48 0.17 -3.86
C VAL A 60 -7.16 1.63 -4.18
N VAL A 61 -5.95 1.91 -4.65
CA VAL A 61 -5.61 3.13 -5.38
C VAL A 61 -5.98 2.90 -6.86
N PRO A 62 -7.06 3.49 -7.38
CA PRO A 62 -7.58 3.13 -8.72
C PRO A 62 -6.57 3.34 -9.83
N ASP A 63 -5.79 4.42 -9.77
CA ASP A 63 -4.78 4.75 -10.76
C ASP A 63 -3.69 3.67 -10.86
N ILE A 64 -3.24 3.15 -9.71
CA ILE A 64 -2.24 2.08 -9.66
C ILE A 64 -2.84 0.74 -10.07
N TYR A 65 -4.08 0.47 -9.67
CA TYR A 65 -4.77 -0.73 -10.11
C TYR A 65 -4.83 -0.78 -11.64
N HIS A 66 -5.24 0.32 -12.27
CA HIS A 66 -5.34 0.40 -13.73
C HIS A 66 -3.99 0.35 -14.43
N HIS A 67 -2.95 0.95 -13.84
CA HIS A 67 -1.58 0.89 -14.36
C HIS A 67 -1.07 -0.56 -14.44
N TYR A 68 -1.29 -1.36 -13.40
CA TYR A 68 -0.81 -2.74 -13.31
C TYR A 68 -1.87 -3.81 -13.61
N LYS A 69 -3.08 -3.46 -14.07
CA LYS A 69 -4.19 -4.42 -14.28
C LYS A 69 -3.86 -5.53 -15.29
N GLN A 70 -2.98 -5.25 -16.24
CA GLN A 70 -2.57 -6.19 -17.29
C GLN A 70 -1.91 -7.45 -16.73
N TYR A 71 -1.27 -7.34 -15.55
CA TYR A 71 -0.61 -8.45 -14.88
C TYR A 71 -1.59 -9.38 -14.15
N LYS A 72 -2.85 -8.98 -13.95
CA LYS A 72 -3.90 -9.80 -13.30
C LYS A 72 -3.43 -10.38 -11.95
N LEU A 73 -3.25 -11.70 -11.87
CA LEU A 73 -2.79 -12.45 -10.70
C LEU A 73 -1.30 -12.81 -10.78
N GLU A 74 -0.65 -12.49 -11.90
CA GLU A 74 0.77 -12.71 -12.11
C GLU A 74 1.60 -11.64 -11.37
N PHE A 75 2.90 -11.91 -11.25
CA PHE A 75 3.84 -10.96 -10.67
C PHE A 75 4.01 -9.72 -11.57
N ILE A 76 4.24 -8.58 -10.92
CA ILE A 76 4.63 -7.34 -11.60
C ILE A 76 6.15 -7.35 -11.76
N PRO A 77 6.69 -7.16 -12.99
CA PRO A 77 8.12 -7.07 -13.23
C PRO A 77 8.77 -5.90 -12.48
N GLN A 78 10.05 -6.05 -12.16
CA GLN A 78 10.86 -4.99 -11.56
C GLN A 78 10.86 -3.73 -12.45
N PRO A 79 10.68 -2.52 -11.86
CA PRO A 79 10.77 -1.28 -12.61
C PRO A 79 12.22 -1.04 -13.09
N GLU A 80 12.38 -0.64 -14.36
CA GLU A 80 13.70 -0.34 -14.94
C GLU A 80 14.27 1.01 -14.45
N ASP A 81 13.41 1.91 -13.98
CA ASP A 81 13.72 3.30 -13.66
C ASP A 81 13.68 3.62 -12.15
N PHE A 82 13.91 2.62 -11.30
CA PHE A 82 13.92 2.82 -9.86
C PHE A 82 15.23 3.47 -9.38
N ASN A 83 15.10 4.59 -8.68
CA ASN A 83 16.21 5.24 -7.97
C ASN A 83 15.86 5.36 -6.48
N PRO A 84 16.59 4.70 -5.56
CA PRO A 84 16.34 4.83 -4.12
C PRO A 84 16.67 6.23 -3.56
N GLU A 85 17.56 6.99 -4.22
CA GLU A 85 17.98 8.32 -3.75
C GLU A 85 16.89 9.39 -3.87
N GLN A 86 15.79 9.10 -4.59
CA GLN A 86 14.65 10.03 -4.68
C GLN A 86 13.80 10.07 -3.40
N TYR A 87 13.95 9.08 -2.51
CA TYR A 87 13.18 8.97 -1.28
C TYR A 87 14.00 9.46 -0.08
N ASP A 88 13.42 10.31 0.75
CA ASP A 88 14.03 10.67 2.03
C ASP A 88 14.11 9.46 2.98
N GLN A 89 15.00 9.53 3.97
CA GLN A 89 15.26 8.43 4.90
C GLN A 89 14.01 8.05 5.72
N GLU A 90 13.17 9.02 6.08
CA GLU A 90 11.95 8.79 6.84
C GLU A 90 10.96 7.93 6.03
N THR A 91 10.80 8.25 4.75
CA THR A 91 9.96 7.52 3.82
C THR A 91 10.51 6.12 3.57
N GLN A 92 11.82 5.99 3.33
CA GLN A 92 12.44 4.67 3.15
C GLN A 92 12.21 3.77 4.38
N ASN A 93 12.40 4.31 5.59
CA ASN A 93 12.17 3.57 6.83
C ASN A 93 10.72 3.09 6.96
N LEU A 94 9.75 3.99 6.72
CA LEU A 94 8.34 3.66 6.73
C LEU A 94 8.02 2.52 5.74
N LEU A 95 8.48 2.63 4.49
CA LEU A 95 8.18 1.66 3.45
C LEU A 95 8.82 0.31 3.73
N ASN A 96 10.06 0.30 4.22
CA ASN A 96 10.75 -0.92 4.61
C ASN A 96 10.04 -1.61 5.77
N GLU A 97 9.59 -0.87 6.79
CA GLU A 97 8.86 -1.42 7.93
C GLU A 97 7.48 -1.97 7.52
N VAL A 98 6.74 -1.23 6.69
CA VAL A 98 5.47 -1.73 6.12
C VAL A 98 5.71 -3.02 5.33
N TYR A 99 6.79 -3.09 4.55
CA TYR A 99 7.11 -4.31 3.80
C TYR A 99 7.54 -5.46 4.73
N GLU A 100 8.34 -5.20 5.75
CA GLU A 100 8.76 -6.22 6.71
C GLU A 100 7.56 -6.83 7.44
N VAL A 101 6.61 -6.00 7.87
CA VAL A 101 5.42 -6.44 8.61
C VAL A 101 4.39 -7.08 7.68
N TYR A 102 4.04 -6.41 6.58
CA TYR A 102 2.90 -6.80 5.73
C TYR A 102 3.30 -7.52 4.44
N GLY A 103 4.51 -7.28 3.94
CA GLY A 103 5.04 -7.91 2.73
C GLY A 103 5.17 -9.43 2.85
N GLN A 104 5.37 -9.97 4.05
CA GLN A 104 5.38 -11.43 4.25
C GLN A 104 4.03 -12.13 4.01
N TYR A 105 2.92 -11.39 3.99
CA TYR A 105 1.59 -11.98 3.79
C TYR A 105 1.28 -12.20 2.31
N THR A 106 0.51 -13.25 2.04
CA THR A 106 -0.06 -13.50 0.71
C THR A 106 -1.13 -12.45 0.38
N ALA A 107 -1.40 -12.23 -0.91
CA ALA A 107 -2.44 -11.28 -1.32
C ALA A 107 -3.84 -11.60 -0.74
N PRO A 108 -4.28 -12.89 -0.67
CA PRO A 108 -5.53 -13.24 0.01
C PRO A 108 -5.52 -12.97 1.51
N ALA A 109 -4.37 -13.16 2.19
CA ALA A 109 -4.25 -12.87 3.62
C ALA A 109 -4.37 -11.35 3.89
N LEU A 110 -3.70 -10.51 3.11
CA LEU A 110 -3.83 -9.05 3.20
C LEU A 110 -5.25 -8.57 2.87
N MET A 111 -5.90 -9.18 1.89
CA MET A 111 -7.31 -8.92 1.60
C MET A 111 -8.18 -9.23 2.84
N HIS A 112 -8.00 -10.41 3.45
CA HIS A 112 -8.75 -10.78 4.64
C HIS A 112 -8.51 -9.81 5.81
N LEU A 113 -7.25 -9.43 6.04
CA LEU A 113 -6.89 -8.44 7.06
C LEU A 113 -7.62 -7.12 6.81
N THR A 114 -7.44 -6.51 5.65
CA THR A 114 -8.06 -5.22 5.32
C THR A 114 -9.59 -5.22 5.38
N HIS A 115 -10.24 -6.35 5.08
CA HIS A 115 -11.68 -6.51 5.28
C HIS A 115 -12.11 -6.49 6.75
N GLN A 116 -11.19 -6.75 7.70
CA GLN A 116 -11.46 -6.65 9.12
C GLN A 116 -11.27 -5.24 9.69
N GLU A 117 -10.66 -4.33 8.95
CA GLU A 117 -10.24 -3.02 9.44
C GLU A 117 -11.33 -1.97 9.30
N LEU A 118 -11.35 -1.02 10.23
CA LEU A 118 -12.38 0.01 10.29
C LEU A 118 -12.44 0.91 9.04
N PRO A 119 -11.33 1.35 8.43
CA PRO A 119 -11.39 2.23 7.26
C PRO A 119 -12.16 1.64 6.09
N TRP A 120 -11.91 0.37 5.78
CA TRP A 120 -12.66 -0.33 4.73
C TRP A 120 -14.10 -0.63 5.18
N LYS A 121 -14.32 -1.13 6.40
CA LYS A 121 -15.66 -1.48 6.92
C LYS A 121 -16.63 -0.29 6.99
N LYS A 122 -16.12 0.92 7.20
CA LYS A 122 -16.93 2.14 7.35
C LYS A 122 -17.13 2.90 6.04
N THR A 123 -16.46 2.49 4.98
CA THR A 123 -16.55 3.14 3.68
C THR A 123 -17.43 2.31 2.75
N THR A 124 -18.39 2.96 2.09
CA THR A 124 -19.23 2.28 1.10
C THR A 124 -18.35 1.86 -0.07
N ILE A 125 -18.61 0.67 -0.65
CA ILE A 125 -17.87 0.23 -1.84
C ILE A 125 -18.01 1.28 -2.95
N THR A 126 -16.91 1.54 -3.66
CA THR A 126 -16.68 2.61 -4.65
C THR A 126 -16.47 4.02 -4.11
N GLU A 127 -16.64 4.24 -2.80
CA GLU A 127 -16.34 5.54 -2.18
C GLU A 127 -14.89 5.62 -1.71
N GLU A 128 -14.41 6.86 -1.59
CA GLU A 128 -13.09 7.17 -1.07
C GLU A 128 -13.00 6.87 0.45
N ILE A 129 -11.95 6.17 0.85
CA ILE A 129 -11.58 5.98 2.25
C ILE A 129 -10.83 7.24 2.69
N SER A 130 -11.53 8.11 3.42
CA SER A 130 -10.97 9.40 3.85
C SER A 130 -9.69 9.26 4.68
N HIS A 131 -8.75 10.19 4.50
CA HIS A 131 -7.52 10.25 5.29
C HIS A 131 -7.76 10.37 6.80
N SER A 132 -8.79 11.09 7.23
CA SER A 132 -9.12 11.20 8.66
C SER A 132 -9.48 9.83 9.26
N LEU A 133 -10.27 9.04 8.54
CA LEU A 133 -10.63 7.69 8.96
C LEU A 133 -9.42 6.75 8.99
N MET A 134 -8.56 6.82 7.98
CA MET A 134 -7.30 6.07 7.97
C MET A 134 -6.42 6.46 9.15
N LYS A 135 -6.14 7.76 9.32
CA LYS A 135 -5.30 8.29 10.39
C LYS A 135 -5.76 7.79 11.76
N THR A 136 -7.04 7.99 12.11
CA THR A 136 -7.58 7.56 13.40
C THR A 136 -7.43 6.06 13.64
N TYR A 137 -7.62 5.24 12.60
CA TYR A 137 -7.44 3.79 12.73
C TYR A 137 -5.96 3.41 12.92
N PHE A 138 -5.06 3.96 12.11
CA PHE A 138 -3.64 3.59 12.13
C PHE A 138 -2.91 4.14 13.37
N GLU A 139 -3.32 5.30 13.90
CA GLU A 139 -2.85 5.77 15.21
C GLU A 139 -3.14 4.77 16.33
N SER A 140 -4.26 4.04 16.24
CA SER A 140 -4.61 3.01 17.22
C SER A 140 -3.81 1.71 17.05
N GLN A 141 -3.06 1.56 15.96
CA GLN A 141 -2.21 0.39 15.70
C GLN A 141 -0.75 0.62 16.13
N LEU A 142 -0.35 1.86 16.41
CA LEU A 142 0.99 2.16 16.89
C LEU A 142 1.17 1.60 18.31
N VAL A 143 2.16 0.71 18.48
CA VAL A 143 2.56 0.24 19.81
C VAL A 143 3.27 1.39 20.52
N LYS A 144 2.79 1.73 21.72
CA LYS A 144 3.39 2.74 22.59
C LYS A 144 4.48 2.14 23.47
#